data_AF-A0A0Q9APG5-F1
#
_entry.id   AF-A0A0Q9APG5-F1
#
_cell.length_a   1.000
_cell.length_b   1.000
_cell.length_c   1.000
_cell.angle_alpha   90.00
_cell.angle_beta   90.00
_cell.angle_gamma   90.00
#
_symmetry.space_group_name_H-M   'P 1'
#
loop_
_entity.id
_entity.type
_entity.pdbx_description
1 polymer ?
#
loop_
_entity_poly.entity_id
_entity_poly.type
_entity_poly.pdbx_seq_one_letter_code
_entity_poly.pdbx_strand_id
1 'polypeptide(L)'
;MSELWDLVVPFAGTAPVLTEHGRALPQIDQLCGPFWARLALLTGTPGPGRLPSQVQAAEATGTQVHPALDADVRPSGQPPNRTGWDQLPRATAPAHAGTSGRRLAAGVGDLAAGRLEAVPVSGSWRPEQLGGLLAELADLPAFIIANIATAALWGSHSADSALRGYLGSGDDTGGPPPDWDVGHFVGIWGRIVGNRGTLVAVADTYAVLGSHGRHLQPLPRMARALGADSAHRGRGLLVVGEPSLRTVVQDAAENVGLRTAFWD
;
A
#
# COMPACT_ATOMS: atom_id res chain seq x y z
N MET A 1 12.71 -6.02 18.11
CA MET A 1 11.60 -5.14 17.68
C MET A 1 11.05 -4.48 18.93
N SER A 2 10.62 -3.22 18.86
CA SER A 2 10.00 -2.52 20.00
C SER A 2 8.73 -3.22 20.48
N GLU A 3 8.43 -3.16 21.78
CA GLU A 3 7.15 -3.58 22.39
C GLU A 3 5.94 -2.92 21.72
N LEU A 4 6.12 -1.79 21.02
CA LEU A 4 5.04 -1.12 20.29
C LEU A 4 4.49 -1.99 19.16
N TRP A 5 5.32 -2.82 18.52
CA TRP A 5 4.89 -3.71 17.43
C TRP A 5 3.97 -4.82 17.90
N ASP A 6 4.09 -5.22 19.18
CA ASP A 6 3.23 -6.25 19.78
C ASP A 6 1.79 -5.74 19.99
N LEU A 7 1.58 -4.42 19.89
CA LEU A 7 0.25 -3.79 19.97
C LEU A 7 -0.46 -3.75 18.60
N VAL A 8 0.20 -4.12 17.50
CA VAL A 8 -0.45 -4.09 16.20
C VAL A 8 -1.50 -5.19 16.13
N VAL A 9 -2.73 -4.79 15.89
CA VAL A 9 -3.82 -5.70 15.54
C VAL A 9 -3.80 -5.88 14.02
N PRO A 10 -3.39 -7.05 13.50
CA PRO A 10 -3.39 -7.31 12.06
C PRO A 10 -4.82 -7.44 11.53
N PHE A 11 -5.04 -7.03 10.29
CA PHE A 11 -6.29 -7.32 9.59
C PHE A 11 -6.33 -8.77 9.13
N ALA A 12 -7.54 -9.31 9.03
CA ALA A 12 -7.76 -10.68 8.55
C ALA A 12 -7.19 -10.86 7.13
N GLY A 13 -6.62 -12.04 6.86
CA GLY A 13 -6.04 -12.36 5.55
C GLY A 13 -4.64 -11.80 5.26
N THR A 14 -4.06 -10.96 6.14
CA THR A 14 -2.76 -10.31 5.88
C THR A 14 -1.54 -11.17 6.21
N ALA A 15 -1.66 -12.16 7.09
CA ALA A 15 -0.51 -12.92 7.59
C ALA A 15 0.29 -13.70 6.50
N PRO A 16 -0.35 -14.41 5.55
CA PRO A 16 0.37 -15.06 4.45
C PRO A 16 1.12 -14.03 3.58
N VAL A 17 0.48 -12.90 3.31
CA VAL A 17 1.03 -11.79 2.52
C VAL A 17 2.28 -11.22 3.19
N LEU A 18 2.24 -10.95 4.51
CA LEU A 18 3.38 -10.43 5.26
C LEU A 18 4.54 -11.43 5.39
N THR A 19 4.22 -12.73 5.47
CA THR A 19 5.26 -13.77 5.52
C THR A 19 6.07 -13.79 4.22
N GLU A 20 5.38 -13.70 3.08
CA GLU A 20 6.06 -13.64 1.78
C GLU A 20 6.70 -12.29 1.50
N HIS A 21 6.10 -11.18 1.98
CA HIS A 21 6.66 -9.83 1.87
C HIS A 21 8.13 -9.78 2.31
N GLY A 22 8.44 -10.27 3.51
CA GLY A 22 9.81 -10.28 4.02
C GLY A 22 10.80 -11.09 3.15
N ARG A 23 10.33 -12.12 2.44
CA ARG A 23 11.14 -12.95 1.52
C ARG A 23 11.30 -12.33 0.15
N ALA A 24 10.32 -11.55 -0.29
CA ALA A 24 10.23 -10.98 -1.62
C ALA A 24 10.98 -9.65 -1.76
N LEU A 25 11.31 -9.00 -0.63
CA LEU A 25 12.04 -7.73 -0.62
C LEU A 25 13.49 -7.88 -1.11
N PRO A 26 14.05 -6.83 -1.74
CA PRO A 26 13.38 -5.60 -2.16
C PRO A 26 12.61 -5.79 -3.48
N GLN A 27 11.74 -4.83 -3.82
CA GLN A 27 11.19 -4.76 -5.17
C GLN A 27 12.28 -4.51 -6.24
N ILE A 28 11.93 -4.82 -7.49
CA ILE A 28 12.56 -4.24 -8.68
C ILE A 28 12.05 -2.80 -8.82
N ASP A 29 12.92 -1.88 -9.21
CA ASP A 29 12.60 -0.46 -9.35
C ASP A 29 11.41 -0.25 -10.30
N GLN A 30 10.51 0.67 -9.92
CA GLN A 30 9.26 1.04 -10.60
C GLN A 30 8.16 -0.04 -10.59
N LEU A 31 8.33 -1.15 -9.83
CA LEU A 31 7.37 -2.25 -9.80
C LEU A 31 6.56 -2.34 -8.50
N CYS A 32 6.29 -1.23 -7.80
CA CYS A 32 5.68 -1.28 -6.46
C CYS A 32 4.24 -1.79 -6.49
N GLY A 33 3.45 -1.39 -7.48
CA GLY A 33 2.13 -1.97 -7.73
C GLY A 33 2.21 -3.47 -8.02
N PRO A 34 2.94 -3.91 -9.08
CA PRO A 34 3.10 -5.32 -9.44
C PRO A 34 3.61 -6.21 -8.31
N PHE A 35 4.51 -5.69 -7.48
CA PHE A 35 4.98 -6.36 -6.27
C PHE A 35 3.79 -6.69 -5.36
N TRP A 36 2.92 -5.72 -5.07
CA TRP A 36 1.72 -5.96 -4.25
C TRP A 36 0.67 -6.81 -4.93
N ALA A 37 0.43 -6.67 -6.24
CA ALA A 37 -0.48 -7.54 -6.97
C ALA A 37 -0.06 -9.01 -6.88
N ARG A 38 1.25 -9.28 -7.00
CA ARG A 38 1.83 -10.62 -6.79
C ARG A 38 1.53 -11.13 -5.39
N LEU A 39 1.82 -10.34 -4.35
CA LEU A 39 1.65 -10.81 -2.97
C LEU A 39 0.18 -10.96 -2.57
N ALA A 40 -0.70 -10.12 -3.10
CA ALA A 40 -2.14 -10.17 -2.85
C ALA A 40 -2.77 -11.49 -3.31
N LEU A 41 -2.12 -12.26 -4.20
CA LEU A 41 -2.58 -13.60 -4.61
C LEU A 41 -2.63 -14.62 -3.46
N LEU A 42 -1.92 -14.34 -2.36
CA LEU A 42 -1.93 -15.12 -1.12
C LEU A 42 -3.13 -14.80 -0.22
N THR A 43 -3.95 -13.82 -0.58
CA THR A 43 -5.19 -13.50 0.12
C THR A 43 -6.23 -14.59 -0.14
N GLY A 44 -7.02 -14.92 0.89
CA GLY A 44 -8.04 -15.98 0.82
C GLY A 44 -7.42 -17.38 0.70
N THR A 45 -8.13 -18.29 0.01
CA THR A 45 -7.62 -19.65 -0.23
C THR A 45 -6.53 -19.62 -1.30
N PRO A 46 -5.28 -20.03 -1.02
CA PRO A 46 -4.21 -20.01 -2.01
C PRO A 46 -4.52 -20.91 -3.20
N GLY A 47 -4.22 -20.43 -4.41
CA GLY A 47 -4.27 -21.27 -5.60
C GLY A 47 -3.14 -22.32 -5.61
N PRO A 48 -3.26 -23.39 -6.41
CA PRO A 48 -2.28 -24.49 -6.44
C PRO A 48 -0.94 -24.15 -7.11
N GLY A 49 -0.62 -22.86 -7.31
CA GLY A 49 0.51 -22.40 -8.11
C GLY A 49 1.59 -21.67 -7.30
N ARG A 50 2.81 -21.65 -7.85
CA ARG A 50 3.86 -20.75 -7.38
C ARG A 50 3.46 -19.30 -7.71
N LEU A 51 3.78 -18.36 -6.82
CA LEU A 51 3.63 -16.94 -7.14
C LEU A 51 4.42 -16.56 -8.39
N PRO A 52 3.85 -15.74 -9.28
CA PRO A 52 4.56 -15.22 -10.45
C PRO A 52 5.80 -14.42 -10.02
N SER A 53 6.77 -14.26 -10.91
CA SER A 53 7.88 -13.32 -10.68
C SER A 53 7.36 -11.87 -10.65
N GLN A 54 8.15 -10.93 -10.11
CA GLN A 54 7.79 -9.51 -10.15
C GLN A 54 7.66 -8.99 -11.60
N VAL A 55 8.47 -9.51 -12.54
CA VAL A 55 8.39 -9.18 -13.97
C VAL A 55 7.09 -9.70 -14.59
N GLN A 56 6.71 -10.95 -14.33
CA GLN A 56 5.45 -11.53 -14.80
C GLN A 56 4.23 -10.78 -14.25
N ALA A 57 4.28 -10.37 -12.97
CA ALA A 57 3.23 -9.52 -12.40
C ALA A 57 3.19 -8.14 -13.05
N ALA A 58 4.36 -7.58 -13.42
CA ALA A 58 4.45 -6.29 -14.08
C ALA A 58 3.90 -6.32 -15.51
N GLU A 59 4.15 -7.40 -16.26
CA GLU A 59 3.55 -7.66 -17.57
C GLU A 59 2.02 -7.74 -17.48
N ALA A 60 1.50 -8.56 -16.56
CA ALA A 60 0.05 -8.76 -16.38
C ALA A 60 -0.68 -7.47 -15.96
N THR A 61 0.00 -6.61 -15.20
CA THR A 61 -0.54 -5.31 -14.76
C THR A 61 -0.22 -4.19 -15.74
N GLY A 62 0.39 -4.48 -16.90
CA GLY A 62 0.67 -3.50 -17.95
C GLY A 62 1.62 -2.38 -17.55
N THR A 63 2.60 -2.70 -16.71
CA THR A 63 3.60 -1.76 -16.20
C THR A 63 4.54 -1.29 -17.31
N GLN A 64 4.94 -0.02 -17.26
CA GLN A 64 5.93 0.54 -18.17
C GLN A 64 7.11 1.10 -17.38
N VAL A 65 8.35 0.83 -17.81
CA VAL A 65 9.55 1.33 -17.13
C VAL A 65 10.17 2.51 -17.88
N HIS A 66 10.80 3.44 -17.17
CA HIS A 66 11.52 4.56 -17.78
C HIS A 66 12.90 4.75 -17.17
N PRO A 67 14.00 4.74 -17.97
CA PRO A 67 15.36 4.79 -17.44
C PRO A 67 15.76 6.14 -16.82
N ALA A 68 15.09 7.23 -17.20
CA ALA A 68 15.33 8.56 -16.63
C ALA A 68 14.73 8.74 -15.23
N LEU A 69 13.92 7.81 -14.73
CA LEU A 69 13.57 7.77 -13.31
C LEU A 69 14.75 7.12 -12.58
N ASP A 70 15.51 7.94 -11.86
CA ASP A 70 16.85 7.64 -11.37
C ASP A 70 16.87 7.31 -9.86
N ALA A 71 17.75 7.95 -9.07
CA ALA A 71 17.86 7.77 -7.63
C ALA A 71 16.76 8.49 -6.84
N ASP A 72 16.20 9.58 -7.37
CA ASP A 72 15.26 10.41 -6.61
C ASP A 72 13.89 9.73 -6.41
N VAL A 73 13.64 8.64 -7.16
CA VAL A 73 12.44 7.80 -7.00
C VAL A 73 12.62 6.63 -6.03
N ARG A 74 13.80 6.51 -5.41
CA ARG A 74 14.11 5.49 -4.40
C ARG A 74 14.34 6.15 -3.04
N PRO A 75 14.05 5.45 -1.93
CA PRO A 75 14.49 5.89 -0.63
C PRO A 75 16.02 5.98 -0.55
N SER A 76 16.50 6.90 0.29
CA SER A 76 17.94 7.03 0.57
C SER A 76 18.54 5.70 1.03
N GLY A 77 19.70 5.35 0.49
CA GLY A 77 20.42 4.10 0.82
C GLY A 77 19.93 2.86 0.06
N GLN A 78 18.85 2.92 -0.72
CA GLN A 78 18.40 1.79 -1.53
C GLN A 78 19.23 1.67 -2.83
N PRO A 79 19.97 0.56 -3.04
CA PRO A 79 20.65 0.32 -4.30
C PRO A 79 19.65 0.10 -5.45
N PRO A 80 20.00 0.49 -6.69
CA PRO A 80 19.14 0.26 -7.84
C PRO A 80 18.94 -1.23 -8.10
N ASN A 81 17.72 -1.62 -8.47
CA ASN A 81 17.40 -2.98 -8.87
C ASN A 81 16.61 -2.96 -10.18
N ARG A 82 17.28 -3.28 -11.29
CA ARG A 82 16.69 -3.23 -12.64
C ARG A 82 16.57 -4.62 -13.29
N THR A 83 16.58 -5.66 -12.46
CA THR A 83 16.52 -7.05 -12.94
C THR A 83 15.27 -7.25 -13.79
N GLY A 84 15.42 -7.72 -15.03
CA GLY A 84 14.30 -8.01 -15.93
C GLY A 84 13.64 -6.80 -16.61
N TRP A 85 14.20 -5.59 -16.48
CA TRP A 85 13.69 -4.40 -17.19
C TRP A 85 13.70 -4.53 -18.71
N ASP A 86 14.55 -5.38 -19.27
CA ASP A 86 14.65 -5.69 -20.69
C ASP A 86 13.40 -6.40 -21.25
N GLN A 87 12.59 -7.01 -20.38
CA GLN A 87 11.34 -7.69 -20.73
C GLN A 87 10.12 -6.76 -20.67
N LEU A 88 10.26 -5.57 -20.07
CA LEU A 88 9.14 -4.68 -19.83
C LEU A 88 9.02 -3.58 -20.90
N PRO A 89 7.79 -3.17 -21.26
CA PRO A 89 7.58 -2.02 -22.13
C PRO A 89 8.23 -0.76 -21.56
N ARG A 90 8.76 0.09 -22.45
CA ARG A 90 9.31 1.38 -22.06
C ARG A 90 8.24 2.46 -22.19
N ALA A 91 8.08 3.26 -21.14
CA ALA A 91 7.25 4.45 -21.22
C ALA A 91 7.86 5.47 -22.18
N THR A 92 7.02 6.23 -22.88
CA THR A 92 7.45 7.31 -23.77
C THR A 92 7.88 8.58 -23.03
N ALA A 93 7.44 8.73 -21.78
CA ALA A 93 7.79 9.83 -20.89
C ALA A 93 7.86 9.33 -19.43
N PRO A 94 8.67 9.96 -18.56
CA PRO A 94 8.77 9.58 -17.15
C PRO A 94 7.42 9.58 -16.41
N ALA A 95 6.53 10.52 -16.74
CA ALA A 95 5.20 10.64 -16.13
C ALA A 95 4.24 9.47 -16.46
N HIS A 96 4.56 8.65 -17.47
CA HIS A 96 3.77 7.48 -17.86
C HIS A 96 4.34 6.17 -17.32
N ALA A 97 5.46 6.21 -16.60
CA ALA A 97 6.08 5.03 -16.04
C ALA A 97 5.33 4.54 -14.79
N GLY A 98 5.51 3.25 -14.48
CA GLY A 98 4.82 2.55 -13.41
C GLY A 98 3.53 1.89 -13.87
N THR A 99 2.58 1.78 -12.95
CA THR A 99 1.34 1.00 -13.10
C THR A 99 0.16 1.84 -12.62
N SER A 100 -0.88 1.99 -13.44
CA SER A 100 -2.11 2.67 -12.98
C SER A 100 -2.92 1.77 -12.04
N GLY A 101 -3.72 2.38 -11.17
CA GLY A 101 -4.60 1.64 -10.25
C GLY A 101 -5.56 0.70 -10.99
N ARG A 102 -6.09 1.15 -12.14
CA ARG A 102 -6.97 0.34 -12.99
C ARG A 102 -6.29 -0.89 -13.57
N ARG A 103 -5.07 -0.73 -14.11
CA ARG A 103 -4.33 -1.85 -14.71
C ARG A 103 -3.82 -2.80 -13.62
N LEU A 104 -3.47 -2.26 -12.45
CA LEU A 104 -3.13 -3.05 -11.28
C LEU A 104 -4.30 -3.92 -10.83
N ALA A 105 -5.51 -3.35 -10.72
CA ALA A 105 -6.71 -4.07 -10.32
C ALA A 105 -7.09 -5.17 -11.33
N ALA A 106 -7.04 -4.87 -12.63
CA ALA A 106 -7.27 -5.86 -13.68
C ALA A 106 -6.25 -7.01 -13.61
N GLY A 107 -4.95 -6.68 -13.48
CA GLY A 107 -3.90 -7.68 -13.39
C GLY A 107 -4.02 -8.59 -12.16
N VAL A 108 -4.54 -8.11 -11.03
CA VAL A 108 -4.86 -8.98 -9.87
C VAL A 108 -5.90 -10.04 -10.26
N GLY A 109 -6.97 -9.65 -10.95
CA GLY A 109 -8.01 -10.59 -11.41
C GLY A 109 -7.46 -11.61 -12.39
N ASP A 110 -6.64 -11.16 -13.36
CA ASP A 110 -6.02 -12.02 -14.36
C ASP A 110 -5.04 -13.03 -13.73
N LEU A 111 -4.15 -12.56 -12.86
CA LEU A 111 -3.17 -13.41 -12.16
C LEU A 111 -3.84 -14.38 -11.19
N ALA A 112 -4.99 -14.01 -10.64
CA ALA A 112 -5.78 -14.87 -9.79
C ALA A 112 -6.74 -15.80 -10.56
N ALA A 113 -6.78 -15.71 -11.90
CA ALA A 113 -7.76 -16.40 -12.75
C ALA A 113 -9.21 -16.20 -12.27
N GLY A 114 -9.55 -14.97 -11.87
CA GLY A 114 -10.88 -14.59 -11.37
C GLY A 114 -11.18 -14.99 -9.92
N ARG A 115 -10.27 -15.71 -9.24
CA ARG A 115 -10.44 -16.08 -7.82
C ARG A 115 -10.41 -14.88 -6.88
N LEU A 116 -9.71 -13.82 -7.27
CA LEU A 116 -9.61 -12.58 -6.52
C LEU A 116 -10.04 -11.40 -7.38
N GLU A 117 -10.53 -10.37 -6.72
CA GLU A 117 -10.92 -9.11 -7.30
C GLU A 117 -10.33 -7.97 -6.48
N ALA A 118 -9.92 -6.90 -7.17
CA ALA A 118 -9.44 -5.67 -6.56
C ALA A 118 -10.52 -4.59 -6.69
N VAL A 119 -11.19 -4.27 -5.58
CA VAL A 119 -12.23 -3.25 -5.52
C VAL A 119 -11.59 -1.89 -5.26
N PRO A 120 -11.67 -0.92 -6.19
CA PRO A 120 -11.08 0.39 -5.98
C PRO A 120 -11.95 1.22 -5.04
N VAL A 121 -11.32 1.91 -4.10
CA VAL A 121 -11.97 2.86 -3.19
C VAL A 121 -11.28 4.22 -3.32
N SER A 122 -12.08 5.27 -3.51
CA SER A 122 -11.63 6.65 -3.62
C SER A 122 -12.62 7.60 -2.96
N GLY A 123 -12.23 8.86 -2.78
CA GLY A 123 -13.12 9.90 -2.24
C GLY A 123 -12.33 11.07 -1.67
N SER A 124 -13.03 11.90 -0.89
CA SER A 124 -12.37 12.93 -0.08
C SER A 124 -11.86 12.28 1.20
N TRP A 125 -10.57 11.97 1.24
CA TRP A 125 -9.96 11.28 2.37
C TRP A 125 -9.81 12.21 3.57
N ARG A 126 -10.54 11.93 4.66
CA ARG A 126 -10.27 12.49 5.99
C ARG A 126 -9.90 11.36 6.96
N PRO A 127 -9.24 11.66 8.09
CA PRO A 127 -8.87 10.64 9.06
C PRO A 127 -10.07 9.78 9.50
N GLU A 128 -11.25 10.38 9.65
CA GLU A 128 -12.47 9.70 10.08
C GLU A 128 -12.96 8.70 9.03
N GLN A 129 -12.92 9.07 7.75
CA GLN A 129 -13.29 8.18 6.63
C GLN A 129 -12.33 6.99 6.53
N LEU A 130 -11.02 7.25 6.57
CA LEU A 130 -10.03 6.19 6.49
C LEU A 130 -10.12 5.28 7.71
N GLY A 131 -10.25 5.84 8.91
CA GLY A 131 -10.38 5.07 10.16
C GLY A 131 -11.62 4.20 10.19
N GLY A 132 -12.76 4.74 9.75
CA GLY A 132 -14.01 4.00 9.62
C GLY A 132 -13.91 2.86 8.60
N LEU A 133 -13.37 3.14 7.41
CA LEU A 133 -13.18 2.11 6.38
C LEU A 133 -12.26 0.99 6.89
N LEU A 134 -11.13 1.33 7.49
CA LEU A 134 -10.21 0.33 8.05
C LEU A 134 -10.84 -0.46 9.21
N ALA A 135 -11.83 0.10 9.92
CA ALA A 135 -12.57 -0.64 10.93
C ALA A 135 -13.53 -1.66 10.30
N GLU A 136 -14.29 -1.25 9.29
CA GLU A 136 -15.22 -2.13 8.55
C GLU A 136 -14.49 -3.28 7.84
N LEU A 137 -13.28 -3.02 7.33
CA LEU A 137 -12.49 -4.02 6.61
C LEU A 137 -11.67 -4.95 7.53
N ALA A 138 -11.56 -4.66 8.83
CA ALA A 138 -10.57 -5.29 9.70
C ALA A 138 -10.70 -6.82 9.79
N ASP A 139 -11.94 -7.32 9.79
CA ASP A 139 -12.26 -8.75 9.95
C ASP A 139 -12.53 -9.45 8.60
N LEU A 140 -12.48 -8.71 7.49
CA LEU A 140 -12.67 -9.30 6.16
C LEU A 140 -11.36 -9.99 5.71
N PRO A 141 -11.44 -11.17 5.07
CA PRO A 141 -10.27 -11.86 4.53
C PRO A 141 -9.77 -11.16 3.25
N ALA A 142 -9.31 -9.93 3.39
CA ALA A 142 -8.91 -9.03 2.31
C ALA A 142 -7.55 -8.41 2.58
N PHE A 143 -6.87 -8.00 1.51
CA PHE A 143 -5.61 -7.27 1.58
C PHE A 143 -5.77 -5.88 0.97
N ILE A 144 -5.24 -4.85 1.64
CA ILE A 144 -5.39 -3.46 1.22
C ILE A 144 -4.09 -2.99 0.59
N ILE A 145 -4.15 -2.62 -0.68
CA ILE A 145 -3.07 -1.97 -1.42
C ILE A 145 -3.39 -0.48 -1.51
N ALA A 146 -2.51 0.38 -0.99
CA ALA A 146 -2.70 1.82 -0.99
C ALA A 146 -1.76 2.51 -1.98
N ASN A 147 -2.30 3.36 -2.86
CA ASN A 147 -1.51 4.28 -3.67
C ASN A 147 -1.37 5.61 -2.93
N ILE A 148 -0.16 5.97 -2.50
CA ILE A 148 0.10 7.07 -1.57
C ILE A 148 1.15 8.06 -2.10
N ALA A 149 1.03 9.32 -1.69
CA ALA A 149 2.08 10.33 -1.80
C ALA A 149 3.02 10.21 -0.60
N THR A 150 4.26 9.79 -0.82
CA THR A 150 5.19 9.50 0.29
C THR A 150 5.60 10.76 1.05
N ALA A 151 5.57 11.94 0.41
CA ALA A 151 5.84 13.22 1.06
C ALA A 151 4.87 13.60 2.18
N ALA A 152 3.67 13.01 2.21
CA ALA A 152 2.69 13.29 3.26
C ALA A 152 2.88 12.42 4.51
N LEU A 153 3.75 11.40 4.44
CA LEU A 153 4.02 10.49 5.54
C LEU A 153 5.00 11.09 6.56
N TRP A 154 5.03 10.48 7.74
CA TRP A 154 6.21 10.58 8.60
C TRP A 154 7.33 9.71 8.02
N GLY A 155 8.58 10.08 8.28
CA GLY A 155 9.73 9.20 8.06
C GLY A 155 9.53 7.83 8.74
N SER A 156 9.87 6.76 8.02
CA SER A 156 9.61 5.35 8.39
C SER A 156 10.38 4.89 9.62
N HIS A 157 11.44 5.61 10.01
CA HIS A 157 12.26 5.38 11.19
C HIS A 157 11.84 6.27 12.39
N SER A 158 10.53 6.48 12.56
CA SER A 158 9.98 7.23 13.68
C SER A 158 10.35 6.60 15.04
N ALA A 159 10.79 7.43 15.98
CA ALA A 159 11.10 6.98 17.34
C ALA A 159 9.83 6.51 18.08
N ASP A 160 9.97 5.48 18.91
CA ASP A 160 8.85 4.94 19.71
C ASP A 160 8.15 6.00 20.58
N SER A 161 8.92 6.95 21.12
CA SER A 161 8.37 8.04 21.93
C SER A 161 7.45 8.96 21.14
N ALA A 162 7.76 9.23 19.88
CA ALA A 162 6.91 10.02 18.99
C ALA A 162 5.62 9.27 18.63
N LEU A 163 5.74 7.97 18.31
CA LEU A 163 4.59 7.12 18.01
C LEU A 163 3.64 6.98 19.21
N ARG A 164 4.18 6.74 20.41
CA ARG A 164 3.40 6.70 21.66
C ARG A 164 2.81 8.06 22.01
N GLY A 165 3.58 9.13 21.79
CA GLY A 165 3.11 10.51 21.93
C GLY A 165 1.85 10.75 21.10
N TYR A 166 1.90 10.43 19.80
CA TYR A 166 0.75 10.53 18.91
C TYR A 166 -0.42 9.64 19.33
N LEU A 167 -0.19 8.38 19.75
CA LEU A 167 -1.27 7.52 20.27
C LEU A 167 -1.99 8.14 21.47
N GLY A 168 -1.24 8.84 22.35
CA GLY A 168 -1.76 9.49 23.55
C GLY A 168 -2.43 10.84 23.30
N SER A 169 -1.89 11.67 22.40
CA SER A 169 -2.34 13.05 22.17
C SER A 169 -3.21 13.25 20.93
N GLY A 170 -3.03 12.42 19.91
CA GLY A 170 -3.56 12.60 18.56
C GLY A 170 -2.77 13.63 17.72
N ASP A 171 -1.71 14.23 18.27
CA ASP A 171 -0.91 15.25 17.60
C ASP A 171 0.08 14.61 16.61
N ASP A 172 -0.16 14.84 15.31
CA ASP A 172 0.65 14.30 14.22
C ASP A 172 1.73 15.28 13.71
N THR A 173 1.99 16.38 14.43
CA THR A 173 2.96 17.41 14.02
C THR A 173 4.41 17.10 14.38
N GLY A 174 4.65 16.23 15.37
CA GLY A 174 5.99 15.93 15.92
C GLY A 174 6.78 14.83 15.21
N GLY A 175 6.36 14.36 14.05
CA GLY A 175 7.02 13.26 13.34
C GLY A 175 8.30 13.67 12.58
N PRO A 176 9.17 12.70 12.25
CA PRO A 176 10.29 12.94 11.34
C PRO A 176 9.81 13.33 9.94
N PRO A 177 10.62 14.08 9.16
CA PRO A 177 10.30 14.39 7.77
C PRO A 177 10.12 13.11 6.94
N PRO A 178 9.35 13.16 5.83
CA PRO A 178 9.19 12.02 4.95
C PRO A 178 10.54 11.56 4.38
N ASP A 179 10.67 10.25 4.15
CA ASP A 179 11.93 9.67 3.66
C ASP A 179 12.23 10.04 2.18
N TRP A 180 11.19 10.23 1.36
CA TRP A 180 11.27 10.67 -0.04
C TRP A 180 9.91 11.15 -0.58
N ASP A 181 9.88 11.73 -1.80
CA ASP A 181 8.67 12.31 -2.41
C ASP A 181 8.36 11.70 -3.79
N VAL A 182 7.47 10.70 -3.82
CA VAL A 182 6.91 10.11 -5.04
C VAL A 182 5.49 9.59 -4.83
N GLY A 183 4.86 9.11 -5.91
CA GLY A 183 3.76 8.16 -5.80
C GLY A 183 4.22 6.73 -5.64
N HIS A 184 3.64 6.03 -4.67
CA HIS A 184 4.07 4.69 -4.29
C HIS A 184 2.91 3.79 -3.89
N PHE A 185 3.00 2.49 -4.19
CA PHE A 185 2.07 1.50 -3.68
C PHE A 185 2.65 0.81 -2.44
N VAL A 186 1.85 0.74 -1.37
CA VAL A 186 2.17 0.07 -0.11
C VAL A 186 1.06 -0.90 0.30
N GLY A 187 1.40 -1.87 1.15
CA GLY A 187 0.42 -2.73 1.81
C GLY A 187 0.00 -2.17 3.15
N ILE A 188 -1.31 -2.12 3.43
CA ILE A 188 -1.82 -1.85 4.78
C ILE A 188 -2.21 -3.19 5.41
N TRP A 189 -1.66 -3.49 6.59
CA TRP A 189 -1.81 -4.82 7.18
C TRP A 189 -2.38 -4.85 8.60
N GLY A 190 -2.53 -3.69 9.24
CA GLY A 190 -3.08 -3.64 10.59
C GLY A 190 -3.10 -2.22 11.15
N ARG A 191 -3.42 -2.13 12.44
CA ARG A 191 -3.45 -0.85 13.16
C ARG A 191 -3.16 -0.98 14.65
N ILE A 192 -2.81 0.13 15.28
CA ILE A 192 -2.79 0.31 16.74
C ILE A 192 -3.75 1.45 17.06
N VAL A 193 -4.72 1.19 17.94
CA VAL A 193 -5.65 2.21 18.42
C VAL A 193 -5.21 2.67 19.81
N GLY A 194 -4.85 3.94 19.94
CA GLY A 194 -4.52 4.60 21.20
C GLY A 194 -5.69 5.42 21.74
N ASN A 195 -5.45 6.16 22.82
CA ASN A 195 -6.46 6.97 23.48
C ASN A 195 -6.99 8.12 22.59
N ARG A 196 -6.12 8.69 21.75
CA ARG A 196 -6.44 9.84 20.89
C ARG A 196 -5.93 9.73 19.46
N GLY A 197 -5.01 8.81 19.19
CA GLY A 197 -4.47 8.57 17.87
C GLY A 197 -4.66 7.12 17.41
N THR A 198 -4.68 6.91 16.10
CA THR A 198 -4.57 5.57 15.50
C THR A 198 -3.36 5.51 14.59
N LEU A 199 -2.48 4.53 14.79
CA LEU A 199 -1.38 4.23 13.88
C LEU A 199 -1.83 3.15 12.90
N VAL A 200 -1.50 3.34 11.63
CA VAL A 200 -1.69 2.38 10.55
C VAL A 200 -0.39 1.63 10.34
N ALA A 201 -0.45 0.30 10.32
CA ALA A 201 0.69 -0.54 10.04
C ALA A 201 0.85 -0.74 8.53
N VAL A 202 1.98 -0.28 8.02
CA VAL A 202 2.31 -0.26 6.60
C VAL A 202 3.45 -1.24 6.34
N ALA A 203 3.32 -1.99 5.26
CA ALA A 203 4.40 -2.75 4.66
C ALA A 203 4.77 -2.06 3.33
N ASP A 204 6.03 -1.70 3.18
CA ASP A 204 6.62 -1.05 2.02
C ASP A 204 7.45 -2.06 1.22
N THR A 205 7.66 -1.78 -0.06
CA THR A 205 8.45 -2.60 -1.00
C THR A 205 9.96 -2.41 -0.90
N TYR A 206 10.44 -1.51 -0.04
CA TYR A 206 11.86 -1.27 0.21
C TYR A 206 12.28 -1.67 1.63
N ALA A 207 13.24 -2.60 1.74
CA ALA A 207 13.69 -3.15 3.02
C ALA A 207 14.39 -2.12 3.92
N VAL A 208 14.97 -1.06 3.33
CA VAL A 208 15.67 0.01 4.06
C VAL A 208 14.75 0.87 4.93
N LEU A 209 13.43 0.73 4.77
CA LEU A 209 12.43 1.54 5.46
C LEU A 209 11.96 0.88 6.74
N GLY A 210 11.88 1.67 7.81
CA GLY A 210 11.48 1.21 9.14
C GLY A 210 12.16 -0.09 9.54
N SER A 211 11.37 -1.06 9.99
CA SER A 211 11.84 -2.40 10.34
C SER A 211 11.62 -3.39 9.18
N HIS A 212 12.60 -3.46 8.28
CA HIS A 212 12.61 -4.39 7.13
C HIS A 212 11.42 -4.15 6.18
N GLY A 213 11.23 -2.90 5.75
CA GLY A 213 10.09 -2.51 4.93
C GLY A 213 8.77 -2.51 5.68
N ARG A 214 8.77 -2.35 7.02
CA ARG A 214 7.55 -2.19 7.81
C ARG A 214 7.67 -0.98 8.71
N HIS A 215 6.66 -0.11 8.70
CA HIS A 215 6.63 1.09 9.53
C HIS A 215 5.20 1.43 9.97
N LEU A 216 5.09 2.31 10.96
CA LEU A 216 3.82 2.80 11.50
C LEU A 216 3.61 4.24 11.06
N GLN A 217 2.39 4.56 10.63
CA GLN A 217 2.04 5.90 10.15
C GLN A 217 0.81 6.43 10.89
N PRO A 218 0.80 7.69 11.36
CA PRO A 218 -0.43 8.30 11.87
C PRO A 218 -1.55 8.25 10.84
N LEU A 219 -2.76 7.88 11.27
CA LEU A 219 -3.95 7.84 10.43
C LEU A 219 -4.18 9.16 9.65
N PRO A 220 -4.01 10.38 10.24
CA PRO A 220 -4.10 11.62 9.48
C PRO A 220 -3.06 11.76 8.37
N ARG A 221 -1.85 11.24 8.58
CA ARG A 221 -0.78 11.26 7.57
C ARG A 221 -1.09 10.32 6.42
N MET A 222 -1.63 9.13 6.71
CA MET A 222 -2.13 8.22 5.68
C MET A 222 -3.30 8.83 4.88
N ALA A 223 -4.25 9.51 5.53
CA ALA A 223 -5.34 10.19 4.84
C ALA A 223 -4.82 11.32 3.93
N ARG A 224 -3.88 12.14 4.39
CA ARG A 224 -3.20 13.14 3.55
C ARG A 224 -2.48 12.50 2.35
N ALA A 225 -1.77 11.39 2.59
CA ALA A 225 -1.06 10.66 1.55
C ALA A 225 -1.98 10.06 0.49
N LEU A 226 -3.23 9.75 0.82
CA LEU A 226 -4.26 9.31 -0.12
C LEU A 226 -4.94 10.46 -0.87
N GLY A 227 -4.63 11.72 -0.55
CA GLY A 227 -5.15 12.89 -1.25
C GLY A 227 -6.21 13.68 -0.48
N ALA A 228 -6.13 13.75 0.86
CA ALA A 228 -6.92 14.71 1.64
C ALA A 228 -6.71 16.16 1.16
N ASP A 229 -5.48 16.47 0.74
CA ASP A 229 -5.08 17.80 0.28
C ASP A 229 -5.01 17.85 -1.26
N SER A 230 -5.36 19.00 -1.83
CA SER A 230 -5.46 19.19 -3.30
C SER A 230 -4.16 18.93 -4.05
N ALA A 231 -3.01 19.07 -3.38
CA ALA A 231 -1.69 18.83 -3.95
C ALA A 231 -1.41 17.35 -4.27
N HIS A 232 -2.16 16.42 -3.68
CA HIS A 232 -1.92 14.97 -3.80
C HIS A 232 -3.15 14.20 -4.32
N ARG A 233 -4.04 14.87 -5.06
CA ARG A 233 -5.20 14.25 -5.71
C ARG A 233 -4.75 13.14 -6.68
N GLY A 234 -5.65 12.17 -6.91
CA GLY A 234 -5.40 11.05 -7.83
C GLY A 234 -4.85 9.81 -7.15
N ARG A 235 -5.33 9.50 -5.95
CA ARG A 235 -4.88 8.38 -5.11
C ARG A 235 -6.03 7.69 -4.41
N GLY A 236 -5.79 6.48 -3.93
CA GLY A 236 -6.82 5.65 -3.30
C GLY A 236 -6.33 4.25 -2.94
N LEU A 237 -7.29 3.38 -2.65
CA LEU A 237 -7.05 2.02 -2.17
C LEU A 237 -7.59 1.00 -3.17
N LEU A 238 -6.90 -0.13 -3.30
CA LEU A 238 -7.49 -1.37 -3.81
C LEU A 238 -7.69 -2.31 -2.63
N VAL A 239 -8.93 -2.75 -2.43
CA VAL A 239 -9.23 -3.83 -1.48
C VAL A 239 -9.30 -5.13 -2.28
N VAL A 240 -8.33 -6.01 -2.04
CA VAL A 240 -8.21 -7.28 -2.77
C VAL A 240 -8.79 -8.41 -1.93
N GLY A 241 -9.71 -9.18 -2.50
CA GLY A 241 -10.33 -10.33 -1.83
C GLY A 241 -11.12 -11.18 -2.81
N GLU A 242 -11.88 -12.16 -2.30
CA GLU A 242 -12.78 -12.95 -3.15
C GLU A 242 -13.89 -12.05 -3.75
N PRO A 243 -14.38 -12.32 -4.98
CA PRO A 243 -15.40 -11.49 -5.63
C PRO A 243 -16.68 -11.28 -4.80
N SER A 244 -17.01 -12.21 -3.91
CA SER A 244 -18.13 -12.10 -2.97
C SER A 244 -18.01 -10.92 -2.00
N LEU A 245 -16.79 -10.40 -1.76
CA LEU A 245 -16.56 -9.24 -0.89
C LEU A 245 -16.88 -7.91 -1.57
N ARG A 246 -17.11 -7.87 -2.88
CA ARG A 246 -17.34 -6.63 -3.62
C ARG A 246 -18.44 -5.75 -3.00
N THR A 247 -19.61 -6.34 -2.74
CA THR A 247 -20.74 -5.59 -2.15
C THR A 247 -20.41 -5.13 -0.73
N VAL A 248 -19.74 -5.98 0.06
CA VAL A 248 -19.36 -5.62 1.44
C VAL A 248 -18.38 -4.45 1.45
N VAL A 249 -17.38 -4.44 0.56
CA VAL A 249 -16.43 -3.32 0.42
C VAL A 249 -17.14 -2.06 -0.07
N GLN A 250 -18.11 -2.21 -0.97
CA GLN A 250 -18.92 -1.09 -1.45
C GLN A 250 -19.72 -0.46 -0.31
N ASP A 251 -20.47 -1.27 0.44
CA ASP A 251 -21.26 -0.82 1.58
C ASP A 251 -20.35 -0.16 2.63
N ALA A 252 -19.20 -0.77 2.95
CA ALA A 252 -18.21 -0.21 3.86
C ALA A 252 -17.68 1.15 3.41
N ALA A 253 -17.41 1.32 2.11
CA ALA A 253 -16.98 2.60 1.55
C ALA A 253 -18.09 3.66 1.61
N GLU A 254 -19.32 3.30 1.22
CA GLU A 254 -20.47 4.20 1.23
C GLU A 254 -20.83 4.66 2.66
N ASN A 255 -20.78 3.74 3.64
CA ASN A 255 -21.05 4.03 5.05
C ASN A 255 -20.17 5.13 5.63
N VAL A 256 -18.94 5.26 5.14
CA VAL A 256 -18.00 6.30 5.57
C VAL A 256 -17.98 7.51 4.62
N GLY A 257 -18.83 7.53 3.58
CA GLY A 257 -18.88 8.61 2.60
C GLY A 257 -17.73 8.61 1.59
N LEU A 258 -17.19 7.42 1.29
CA LEU A 258 -16.30 7.16 0.16
C LEU A 258 -17.09 6.49 -0.97
N ARG A 259 -16.41 6.17 -2.08
CA ARG A 259 -17.02 5.53 -3.24
C ARG A 259 -16.14 4.43 -3.80
N THR A 260 -16.76 3.42 -4.38
CA THR A 260 -16.05 2.39 -5.15
C THR A 260 -15.78 2.85 -6.57
N ALA A 261 -14.72 3.62 -6.75
CA ALA A 261 -14.29 4.11 -8.06
C ALA A 261 -12.77 4.27 -8.07
N PHE A 262 -12.17 4.13 -9.25
CA PHE A 262 -10.77 4.50 -9.44
C PHE A 262 -10.57 6.00 -9.23
N TRP A 263 -9.35 6.35 -8.86
CA TRP A 263 -8.89 7.71 -8.61
C TRP A 263 -8.14 8.32 -9.81
N ASP A 264 -8.02 7.56 -10.91
CA ASP A 264 -7.38 7.96 -12.16
C ASP A 264 -8.35 8.67 -13.12
#